data_AF-A0A151RV56-F1
#
_entry.id   AF-A0A151RV56-F1
#
_cell.length_a   1.000
_cell.length_b   1.000
_cell.length_c   1.000
_cell.angle_alpha   90.00
_cell.angle_beta   90.00
_cell.angle_gamma   90.00
#
_symmetry.space_group_name_H-M   'P 1'
#
loop_
_entity.id
_entity.type
_entity.pdbx_description
1 polymer ?
#
loop_
_entity_poly.entity_id
_entity_poly.type
_entity_poly.pdbx_seq_one_letter_code
_entity_poly.pdbx_strand_id
1 'polypeptide(L)' 'MLPLSSGFNVSKTLPSHWVLDSKATNYMPPSSTLLSAYSPCSSNKKLAIADGTLVILAGLGNTQINPFITLKNVFHVPT' A
#
# COMPACT_ATOMS: atom_id res chain seq x y z
N MET A 1 -17.53 28.05 6.57
CA MET A 1 -17.24 26.74 7.19
C MET A 1 -15.89 26.28 6.69
N LEU A 2 -14.91 26.13 7.59
CA LEU A 2 -13.62 25.49 7.25
C LEU A 2 -13.81 23.97 7.32
N PRO A 3 -13.23 23.19 6.39
CA PRO A 3 -13.31 21.74 6.46
C PRO A 3 -12.56 21.26 7.70
N LEU A 4 -13.22 20.43 8.51
CA LEU A 4 -12.54 19.68 9.56
C LEU A 4 -11.67 18.62 8.88
N SER A 5 -10.37 18.61 9.16
CA SER A 5 -9.45 17.55 8.73
C SER A 5 -8.86 16.89 9.96
N SER A 6 -8.89 15.56 9.99
CA SER A 6 -8.30 14.74 11.04
C SER A 6 -7.13 14.00 10.44
N GLY A 7 -5.94 14.14 11.02
CA GLY A 7 -4.74 13.39 10.60
C GLY A 7 -4.51 12.18 11.50
N PHE A 8 -4.19 11.02 10.90
CA PHE A 8 -3.68 9.85 11.62
C PHE A 8 -2.16 9.80 11.49
N ASN A 9 -1.45 9.72 12.61
CA ASN A 9 0.00 9.49 12.62
C ASN A 9 0.25 7.98 12.81
N VAL A 10 0.75 7.31 11.78
CA VAL A 10 1.09 5.88 11.85
C VAL A 10 2.50 5.73 12.44
N SER A 11 2.57 5.20 13.67
CA SER A 11 3.84 4.77 14.27
C SER A 11 4.35 3.50 13.58
N LYS A 12 5.67 3.43 13.30
CA LYS A 12 6.35 2.24 12.74
C LYS A 12 6.23 0.98 13.62
N THR A 13 5.69 1.09 14.84
CA THR A 13 5.61 0.00 15.81
C THR A 13 4.46 -0.98 15.59
N LEU A 14 3.51 -0.71 14.68
CA LEU A 14 2.47 -1.68 14.32
C LEU A 14 2.54 -2.03 12.82
N PRO A 15 3.22 -3.14 12.46
CA PRO A 15 3.43 -3.53 11.06
C PRO A 15 2.18 -4.08 10.36
N SER A 16 1.03 -4.18 11.04
CA SER A 16 -0.09 -5.02 10.60
C SER A 16 -1.45 -4.33 10.47
N HIS A 17 -1.55 -3.00 10.62
CA HIS A 17 -2.82 -2.30 10.40
C HIS A 17 -2.94 -1.74 8.98
N TRP A 18 -4.05 -2.09 8.33
CA TRP A 18 -4.42 -1.61 7.00
C TRP A 18 -5.36 -0.41 7.15
N VAL A 19 -5.05 0.70 6.50
CA VAL A 19 -5.98 1.83 6.37
C VAL A 19 -6.70 1.69 5.02
N LEU A 20 -8.03 1.57 5.06
CA LEU A 20 -8.84 1.54 3.85
C LEU A 20 -9.29 2.96 3.52
N ASP A 21 -8.66 3.57 2.52
CA ASP A 21 -9.04 4.88 2.00
C ASP A 21 -9.74 4.71 0.66
N SER A 22 -11.05 5.00 0.61
CA SER A 22 -11.84 4.87 -0.62
C SER A 22 -11.40 5.84 -1.73
N LYS A 23 -10.63 6.89 -1.40
CA LYS A 23 -10.09 7.84 -2.37
C LYS A 23 -8.68 7.48 -2.84
N ALA A 24 -8.04 6.47 -2.25
CA ALA A 24 -6.74 6.00 -2.69
C ALA A 24 -6.86 5.09 -3.91
N THR A 25 -6.14 5.42 -4.99
CA THR A 25 -6.11 4.62 -6.22
C THR A 25 -5.25 3.36 -6.09
N ASN A 26 -4.22 3.42 -5.23
CA ASN A 26 -3.24 2.35 -5.08
C ASN A 26 -2.97 2.08 -3.60
N TYR A 27 -2.82 0.79 -3.28
CA TYR A 27 -2.47 0.34 -1.94
C TYR A 27 -0.99 -0.06 -1.90
N MET A 28 -0.26 0.39 -0.88
CA MET A 28 1.15 0.07 -0.65
C MET A 28 1.34 -0.54 0.75
N PRO A 29 1.76 -1.82 0.87
CA PRO A 29 2.06 -2.42 2.16
C PRO A 29 3.46 -1.99 2.63
N PRO A 30 3.70 -1.93 3.95
CA PRO A 30 5.01 -1.61 4.50
C PRO A 30 6.06 -2.72 4.31
N SER A 31 5.65 -3.94 3.93
CA SER A 31 6.55 -5.06 3.65
C SER A 31 5.90 -6.07 2.69
N SER A 32 6.73 -6.70 1.84
CA SER A 32 6.32 -7.84 1.01
C SER A 32 5.89 -9.07 1.81
N THR A 33 6.32 -9.21 3.06
CA THR A 33 5.95 -10.33 3.94
C THR A 33 4.45 -10.40 4.23
N LEU A 34 3.74 -9.29 4.02
CA LEU A 34 2.28 -9.22 4.18
C LEU A 34 1.51 -9.70 2.94
N LEU A 35 2.22 -10.11 1.88
CA LEU A 35 1.64 -10.56 0.63
C LEU A 35 1.66 -12.09 0.56
N SER A 36 0.51 -12.71 0.34
CA SER A 36 0.34 -14.17 0.26
C SER A 36 0.71 -14.74 -1.11
N ALA A 37 0.64 -13.94 -2.16
CA ALA A 37 1.05 -14.32 -3.51
C ALA A 37 1.89 -13.18 -4.09
N TYR A 38 3.20 -13.25 -3.94
CA TYR A 38 4.13 -12.20 -4.39
C TYR A 38 4.73 -12.53 -5.75
N SER A 39 4.76 -11.55 -6.64
CA SER A 39 5.43 -11.60 -7.93
C SER A 39 6.37 -10.40 -8.05
N PRO A 40 7.69 -10.61 -8.09
CA PRO A 40 8.66 -9.54 -8.36
C PRO A 40 8.36 -8.85 -9.68
N CYS A 41 8.52 -7.53 -9.73
CA CYS A 41 8.35 -6.77 -10.96
C CYS A 41 9.71 -6.66 -11.66
N SER A 42 9.87 -7.31 -12.82
CA SER A 42 11.08 -7.19 -13.64
C SER A 42 11.12 -5.90 -14.47
N SER A 43 10.00 -5.19 -14.55
CA SER A 43 9.88 -3.93 -15.29
C SER A 43 10.18 -2.73 -14.40
N ASN A 44 10.85 -1.72 -14.94
CA ASN A 44 11.04 -0.40 -14.31
C ASN A 44 9.73 0.44 -14.26
N LYS A 45 8.59 -0.20 -14.01
CA LYS A 45 7.30 0.47 -13.83
C LYS A 45 7.40 1.40 -12.63
N LYS A 46 6.98 2.65 -12.84
CA LYS A 46 6.95 3.69 -11.81
C LYS A 46 5.52 4.02 -11.42
N LEU A 47 5.33 4.31 -10.15
CA LEU A 47 4.09 4.79 -9.58
C LEU A 47 4.33 6.15 -8.91
N ALA A 48 3.42 7.09 -9.09
CA ALA A 48 3.41 8.31 -8.29
C ALA A 48 2.75 8.02 -6.94
N ILE A 49 3.46 8.28 -5.85
CA ILE A 49 2.88 8.18 -4.50
C ILE A 49 2.19 9.50 -4.11
N ALA A 50 1.58 9.55 -2.93
CA ALA A 50 0.74 10.68 -2.51
C ALA A 50 1.45 12.05 -2.49
N ASP A 51 2.78 12.09 -2.34
CA ASP A 51 3.58 13.31 -2.40
C ASP A 51 4.00 13.72 -3.84
N GLY A 52 3.61 12.95 -4.84
CA GLY A 52 3.97 13.14 -6.25
C GLY A 52 5.30 12.50 -6.67
N THR A 53 6.05 11.90 -5.74
CA THR A 53 7.31 11.21 -6.03
C THR A 53 7.06 9.95 -6.85
N LEU A 54 7.88 9.73 -7.88
CA LEU A 54 7.86 8.50 -8.67
C LEU A 54 8.76 7.44 -8.05
N VAL A 55 8.17 6.31 -7.67
CA VAL A 55 8.87 5.16 -7.09
C VAL A 55 8.80 3.95 -8.02
N ILE A 56 9.87 3.16 -8.06
CA ILE A 56 9.91 1.91 -8.84
C ILE A 56 9.22 0.81 -8.06
N LEU A 57 8.36 0.03 -8.72
CA LEU A 57 7.71 -1.12 -8.12
C LEU A 57 8.70 -2.27 -7.96
N ALA A 58 8.84 -2.81 -6.75
CA ALA A 58 9.61 -4.04 -6.52
C ALA A 58 8.80 -5.30 -6.88
N GLY A 59 7.48 -5.21 -6.79
CA GLY A 59 6.60 -6.34 -7.06
C GLY A 59 5.14 -6.01 -6.81
N LEU A 60 4.31 -7.00 -7.05
CA LEU A 60 2.90 -6.97 -6.69
C LEU A 60 2.50 -8.27 -6.03
N GLY A 61 1.43 -8.23 -5.25
CA GLY A 61 0.85 -9.45 -4.75
C GLY A 61 -0.57 -9.30 -4.25
N ASN A 62 -1.06 -10.37 -3.63
CA ASN A 62 -2.37 -10.37 -2.99
C ASN A 62 -2.19 -10.40 -1.48
N THR A 63 -3.17 -9.90 -0.75
CA THR A 63 -3.19 -9.95 0.70
C THR A 63 -4.62 -10.06 1.21
N GLN A 64 -4.79 -10.78 2.30
CA GLN A 64 -6.07 -10.92 2.97
C GLN A 64 -6.02 -10.05 4.21
N ILE A 65 -6.83 -8.97 4.22
CA ILE A 65 -6.92 -8.08 5.37
C ILE A 65 -7.71 -8.76 6.49
N ASN A 66 -8.78 -9.47 6.12
CA ASN A 66 -9.63 -10.24 7.01
C ASN A 66 -10.36 -11.35 6.22
N PRO A 67 -11.12 -12.25 6.86
CA PRO A 67 -11.80 -13.36 6.17
C PRO A 67 -12.72 -12.95 5.00
N PHE A 68 -13.19 -11.70 4.96
CA PHE A 68 -14.13 -11.19 3.96
C PHE A 68 -13.48 -10.29 2.90
N ILE A 69 -12.30 -9.73 3.19
CA ILE A 69 -11.64 -8.73 2.34
C ILE A 69 -10.27 -9.24 1.90
N THR A 70 -10.17 -9.50 0.60
CA THR A 70 -8.91 -9.80 -0.08
C THR A 70 -8.61 -8.67 -1.07
N LEU A 71 -7.45 -8.04 -0.90
CA LEU A 71 -6.93 -7.11 -1.90
C LEU A 71 -6.08 -7.87 -2.91
N LYS A 72 -6.33 -7.58 -4.19
CA LYS A 72 -5.58 -8.14 -5.32
C LYS A 72 -4.70 -7.06 -5.94
N ASN A 73 -3.59 -7.47 -6.54
CA ASN A 73 -2.66 -6.59 -7.26
C ASN A 73 -2.14 -5.42 -6.40
N VAL A 74 -1.86 -5.70 -5.12
CA VAL A 74 -1.25 -4.77 -4.18
C VAL A 74 0.20 -4.51 -4.57
N PHE A 75 0.60 -3.24 -4.67
CA PHE A 75 1.94 -2.85 -5.09
C PHE A 75 2.91 -2.77 -3.93
N HIS A 76 4.04 -3.47 -4.03
CA HIS A 76 5.14 -3.36 -3.09
C HIS A 76 6.20 -2.40 -3.66
N VAL A 77 6.52 -1.37 -2.88
CA VAL A 77 7.61 -0.43 -3.17
C VAL A 77 8.72 -0.73 -2.16
N PRO A 78 9.98 -0.88 -2.61
CA PRO A 78 11.08 -1.11 -1.69
C PRO A 78 11.28 0.13 -0.82
N THR A 79 11.32 -0.07 0.49
CA THR A 79 11.64 0.96 1.50
C THR A 79 13.12 1.18 1.65
#